data_AF-X1JKM2-F1
#
_entry.id   AF-X1JKM2-F1
#
_cell.length_a   1.000
_cell.length_b   1.000
_cell.length_c   1.000
_cell.angle_alpha   90.00
_cell.angle_beta   90.00
_cell.angle_gamma   90.00
#
_symmetry.space_group_name_H-M   'P 1'
#
loop_
_entity.id
_entity.type
_entity.pdbx_description
1 polymer ?
#
loop_
_entity_poly.entity_id
_entity_poly.type
_entity_poly.pdbx_seq_one_letter_code
_entity_poly.pdbx_strand_id
1 'polypeptide(L)'
;MKKMHIIISAILFAIIPTAACNRQPQSLKSLFPETIEGLQRVQLITGIKALEEINKLHSKEIGVTDGGIGTYRTDNGSAAMVWISRSKTADLARNQTEVMIDRMFSAPHSPFHHPVHRELTGINIYQFQGMGQIHYIFCCYDLVYWISAVPHQGEIVLHAFLPEGKK
;
A
#
# COMPACT_ATOMS: atom_id res chain seq x y z
N MET A 1 68.75 31.84 20.57
CA MET A 1 67.43 31.81 21.23
C MET A 1 66.38 31.46 20.18
N LYS A 2 65.51 30.48 20.47
CA LYS A 2 64.76 29.65 19.51
C LYS A 2 63.66 30.42 18.76
N LYS A 3 63.58 30.22 17.44
CA LYS A 3 62.47 30.63 16.57
C LYS A 3 61.24 29.76 16.86
N MET A 4 60.17 30.37 17.39
CA MET A 4 58.88 29.70 17.60
C MET A 4 58.13 29.67 16.27
N HIS A 5 57.96 28.47 15.70
CA HIS A 5 57.12 28.25 14.52
C HIS A 5 55.67 28.13 14.98
N ILE A 6 54.81 29.06 14.56
CA ILE A 6 53.37 28.96 14.75
C ILE A 6 52.86 27.98 13.69
N ILE A 7 52.57 26.75 14.10
CA ILE A 7 51.93 25.75 13.24
C ILE A 7 50.45 26.14 13.12
N ILE A 8 50.07 26.64 11.95
CA ILE A 8 48.68 26.83 11.55
C ILE A 8 48.08 25.43 11.37
N SER A 9 47.37 24.93 12.38
CA SER A 9 46.56 23.72 12.26
C SER A 9 45.30 24.07 11.48
N ALA A 10 45.32 23.82 10.17
CA ALA A 10 44.14 23.86 9.33
C ALA A 10 43.23 22.70 9.71
N ILE A 11 42.24 22.95 10.59
CA ILE A 11 41.14 22.04 10.82
C ILE A 11 40.26 22.06 9.57
N LEU A 12 40.57 21.14 8.66
CA LEU A 12 39.72 20.82 7.51
C LEU A 12 38.47 20.11 8.07
N PHE A 13 37.45 20.88 8.42
CA PHE A 13 36.14 20.33 8.77
C PHE A 13 35.54 19.77 7.47
N ALA A 14 35.84 18.50 7.18
CA ALA A 14 35.18 17.76 6.13
C ALA A 14 33.71 17.63 6.53
N ILE A 15 32.89 18.54 6.02
CA ILE A 15 31.43 18.42 6.04
C ILE A 15 31.13 17.19 5.20
N ILE A 16 31.02 16.03 5.84
CA ILE A 16 30.49 14.82 5.22
C ILE A 16 29.02 15.15 4.96
N PRO A 17 28.57 15.36 3.70
CA PRO A 17 27.15 15.45 3.46
C PRO A 17 26.60 14.07 3.83
N THR A 18 25.90 13.99 4.96
CA THR A 18 25.09 12.83 5.27
C THR A 18 24.18 12.68 4.07
N ALA A 19 24.44 11.65 3.26
CA ALA A 19 23.53 11.18 2.25
C ALA A 19 22.29 10.71 3.02
N ALA A 20 21.43 11.66 3.38
CA ALA A 20 20.03 11.40 3.60
C ALA A 20 19.62 10.73 2.29
N CYS A 21 19.47 9.41 2.31
CA CYS A 21 18.91 8.67 1.20
C CYS A 21 17.57 9.32 0.90
N ASN A 22 17.56 10.24 -0.06
CA ASN A 22 16.36 10.84 -0.59
C ASN A 22 15.74 9.78 -1.50
N ARG A 23 15.28 8.69 -0.88
CA ARG A 23 14.60 7.60 -1.55
C ARG A 23 13.25 8.18 -1.93
N GLN A 24 13.16 8.68 -3.17
CA GLN A 24 11.93 9.19 -3.73
C GLN A 24 10.85 8.11 -3.52
N PRO A 25 9.69 8.46 -2.94
CA PRO A 25 8.62 7.50 -2.71
C PRO A 25 8.31 6.77 -4.01
N GLN A 26 8.28 5.44 -3.99
CA GLN A 26 7.93 4.65 -5.16
C GLN A 26 6.59 5.14 -5.72
N SER A 27 6.53 5.39 -7.03
CA SER A 27 5.27 5.79 -7.66
C SER A 27 4.24 4.68 -7.51
N LEU A 28 3.05 5.00 -6.99
CA LEU A 28 1.97 4.01 -6.86
C LEU A 28 1.59 3.39 -8.20
N LYS A 29 1.73 4.13 -9.31
CA LYS A 29 1.51 3.60 -10.67
C LYS A 29 2.33 2.32 -10.94
N SER A 30 3.56 2.25 -10.43
CA SER A 30 4.45 1.09 -10.64
C SER A 30 4.02 -0.16 -9.87
N LEU A 31 3.15 -0.03 -8.86
CA LEU A 31 2.64 -1.15 -8.07
C LEU A 31 1.49 -1.90 -8.75
N PHE A 32 0.90 -1.31 -9.79
CA PHE A 32 -0.18 -1.94 -10.52
C PHE A 32 0.42 -2.60 -11.77
N PRO A 33 0.49 -3.94 -11.84
CA PRO A 33 0.89 -4.61 -13.06
C PRO A 33 -0.16 -4.38 -14.16
N GLU A 34 0.26 -4.44 -15.42
CA GLU A 34 -0.66 -4.37 -16.57
C GLU A 34 -1.51 -5.64 -16.69
N THR A 35 -0.98 -6.79 -16.26
CA THR A 35 -1.63 -8.09 -16.31
C THR A 35 -1.43 -8.87 -15.02
N ILE A 36 -2.41 -9.69 -14.67
CA ILE A 36 -2.36 -10.65 -13.56
C ILE A 36 -2.99 -11.93 -14.09
N GLU A 37 -2.19 -12.93 -14.47
CA GLU A 37 -2.62 -14.26 -14.95
C GLU A 37 -4.02 -14.30 -15.62
N GLY A 38 -4.14 -13.72 -16.82
CA GLY A 38 -5.41 -13.71 -17.58
C GLY A 38 -6.36 -12.55 -17.26
N LEU A 39 -6.11 -11.77 -16.20
CA LEU A 39 -6.74 -10.47 -15.99
C LEU A 39 -5.91 -9.35 -16.62
N GLN A 40 -6.57 -8.48 -17.36
CA GLN A 40 -6.01 -7.25 -17.94
C GLN A 40 -6.41 -6.04 -17.09
N ARG A 41 -5.46 -5.15 -16.81
CA ARG A 41 -5.77 -3.87 -16.16
C ARG A 41 -6.46 -2.93 -17.16
N VAL A 42 -7.77 -2.82 -17.04
CA VAL A 42 -8.60 -1.97 -17.92
C VAL A 42 -8.68 -0.51 -17.46
N GLN A 43 -8.36 -0.23 -16.19
CA GLN A 43 -8.33 1.13 -15.66
C GLN A 43 -7.28 1.27 -14.57
N LEU A 44 -6.63 2.43 -14.53
CA LEU A 44 -5.79 2.86 -13.43
C LEU A 44 -6.07 4.32 -13.09
N ILE A 45 -6.42 4.60 -11.85
CA ILE A 45 -6.56 5.95 -11.28
C ILE A 45 -5.46 6.11 -10.24
N THR A 46 -4.71 7.22 -10.27
CA THR A 46 -3.64 7.49 -9.29
C THR A 46 -3.61 8.96 -8.88
N GLY A 47 -2.91 9.28 -7.80
CA GLY A 47 -2.76 10.66 -7.33
C GLY A 47 -4.06 11.22 -6.77
N ILE A 48 -4.26 12.53 -6.97
CA ILE A 48 -5.39 13.29 -6.41
C ILE A 48 -6.75 12.65 -6.75
N LYS A 49 -6.94 12.18 -7.99
CA LYS A 49 -8.20 11.52 -8.40
C LYS A 49 -8.46 10.23 -7.61
N ALA A 50 -7.42 9.48 -7.28
CA ALA A 50 -7.59 8.28 -6.46
C ALA A 50 -7.92 8.66 -5.00
N LEU A 51 -7.33 9.75 -4.48
CA LEU A 51 -7.65 10.25 -3.14
C LEU A 51 -9.10 10.69 -3.03
N GLU A 52 -9.65 11.35 -4.06
CA GLU A 52 -11.06 11.74 -4.11
C GLU A 52 -11.98 10.51 -4.02
N GLU A 53 -11.71 9.46 -4.78
CA GLU A 53 -12.49 8.22 -4.75
C GLU A 53 -12.34 7.46 -3.41
N ILE A 54 -11.14 7.42 -2.84
CA ILE A 54 -10.88 6.82 -1.51
C ILE A 54 -11.65 7.58 -0.42
N ASN A 55 -11.59 8.91 -0.42
CA ASN A 55 -12.28 9.75 0.55
C ASN A 55 -13.80 9.62 0.41
N LYS A 56 -14.30 9.53 -0.82
CA LYS A 56 -15.72 9.27 -1.11
C LYS A 56 -16.17 7.94 -0.54
N LEU A 57 -15.36 6.88 -0.71
CA LEU A 57 -15.64 5.56 -0.13
C LEU A 57 -15.72 5.61 1.41
N HIS A 58 -14.85 6.40 2.04
CA HIS A 58 -14.86 6.59 3.50
C HIS A 58 -15.83 7.67 3.98
N SER A 59 -16.53 8.38 3.08
CA SER A 59 -17.39 9.54 3.36
C SER A 59 -16.70 10.65 4.18
N LYS A 60 -15.37 10.73 4.12
CA LYS A 60 -14.54 11.72 4.80
C LYS A 60 -13.13 11.70 4.23
N GLU A 61 -12.38 12.78 4.47
CA GLU A 61 -10.94 12.76 4.23
C GLU A 61 -10.26 11.79 5.19
N ILE A 62 -9.54 10.82 4.64
CA ILE A 62 -8.64 9.98 5.41
C ILE A 62 -7.21 10.49 5.23
N GLY A 63 -6.42 10.52 6.31
CA GLY A 63 -5.09 11.12 6.33
C GLY A 63 -4.04 10.34 5.54
N VAL A 64 -4.18 10.28 4.22
CA VAL A 64 -3.29 9.60 3.26
C VAL A 64 -2.68 10.64 2.32
N THR A 65 -1.49 10.36 1.79
CA THR A 65 -0.70 11.30 0.98
C THR A 65 -0.72 11.00 -0.52
N ASP A 66 -1.11 9.79 -0.91
CA ASP A 66 -1.24 9.36 -2.31
C ASP A 66 -2.20 8.16 -2.40
N GLY A 67 -2.74 7.89 -3.59
CA GLY A 67 -3.69 6.82 -3.82
C GLY A 67 -3.54 6.19 -5.21
N GLY A 68 -3.97 4.94 -5.33
CA GLY A 68 -4.03 4.19 -6.56
C GLY A 68 -5.21 3.23 -6.57
N ILE A 69 -5.91 3.13 -7.71
CA ILE A 69 -7.05 2.24 -7.90
C ILE A 69 -6.89 1.55 -9.25
N GLY A 70 -6.69 0.24 -9.23
CA GLY A 70 -6.58 -0.60 -10.42
C GLY A 70 -7.83 -1.44 -10.61
N THR A 71 -8.41 -1.40 -11.81
CA THR A 71 -9.51 -2.29 -12.20
C THR A 71 -8.99 -3.31 -13.21
N TYR A 72 -9.17 -4.58 -12.88
CA TYR A 72 -8.72 -5.72 -13.65
C TYR A 72 -9.92 -6.51 -14.15
N ARG A 73 -9.88 -7.00 -15.40
CA ARG A 73 -10.95 -7.80 -15.98
C ARG A 73 -10.43 -8.96 -16.82
N THR A 74 -11.18 -10.04 -16.84
CA THR A 74 -11.05 -11.08 -17.89
C THR A 74 -11.92 -10.73 -19.09
N ASP A 75 -11.67 -11.39 -20.23
CA ASP A 75 -12.49 -11.24 -21.45
C ASP A 75 -13.98 -11.59 -21.20
N ASN A 76 -14.24 -12.50 -20.23
CA ASN A 76 -15.57 -12.92 -19.84
C ASN A 76 -16.23 -12.00 -18.80
N GLY A 77 -15.63 -10.85 -18.49
CA GLY A 77 -16.21 -9.80 -17.64
C GLY A 77 -16.05 -9.98 -16.13
N SER A 78 -15.35 -11.02 -15.65
CA SER A 78 -14.99 -11.13 -14.23
C SER A 78 -14.03 -10.01 -13.86
N ALA A 79 -14.22 -9.40 -12.69
CA ALA A 79 -13.47 -8.21 -12.30
C ALA A 79 -12.81 -8.35 -10.92
N ALA A 80 -11.64 -7.74 -10.80
CA ALA A 80 -10.99 -7.45 -9.53
C ALA A 80 -10.69 -5.95 -9.44
N MET A 81 -10.79 -5.39 -8.25
CA MET A 81 -10.40 -4.01 -7.95
C MET A 81 -9.38 -4.00 -6.84
N VAL A 82 -8.33 -3.20 -7.01
CA VAL A 82 -7.27 -3.05 -6.03
C VAL A 82 -7.12 -1.59 -5.68
N TRP A 83 -7.28 -1.29 -4.40
CA TRP A 83 -7.13 0.03 -3.81
C TRP A 83 -5.85 0.03 -3.00
N ILE A 84 -4.97 1.00 -3.28
CA ILE A 84 -3.74 1.23 -2.51
C ILE A 84 -3.76 2.68 -2.06
N SER A 85 -3.62 2.91 -0.76
CA SER A 85 -3.40 4.25 -0.20
C SER A 85 -2.04 4.32 0.49
N ARG A 86 -1.38 5.47 0.37
CA ARG A 86 -0.12 5.75 1.07
C ARG A 86 -0.38 6.60 2.29
N SER A 87 0.03 6.12 3.45
CA SER A 87 0.08 6.86 4.70
C SER A 87 1.38 7.66 4.84
N LYS A 88 1.41 8.63 5.76
CA LYS A 88 2.64 9.37 6.10
C LYS A 88 3.72 8.48 6.72
N THR A 89 3.31 7.43 7.44
CA THR A 89 4.21 6.49 8.13
C THR A 89 3.65 5.08 8.10
N ALA A 90 4.50 4.09 8.33
CA ALA A 90 4.08 2.70 8.43
C ALA A 90 3.14 2.43 9.63
N ASP A 91 3.35 3.12 10.75
CA ASP A 91 2.47 2.97 11.91
C ASP A 91 1.07 3.54 11.64
N LEU A 92 0.97 4.63 10.87
CA LEU A 92 -0.32 5.16 10.42
C LEU A 92 -0.99 4.21 9.43
N ALA A 93 -0.25 3.59 8.50
CA ALA A 93 -0.80 2.57 7.61
C ALA A 93 -1.37 1.38 8.41
N ARG A 94 -0.65 0.91 9.42
CA ARG A 94 -1.10 -0.18 10.31
C ARG A 94 -2.37 0.21 11.06
N ASN A 95 -2.38 1.37 11.70
CA ASN A 95 -3.54 1.86 12.43
C ASN A 95 -4.78 2.00 11.52
N GLN A 96 -4.61 2.60 10.34
CA GLN A 96 -5.70 2.72 9.36
C GLN A 96 -6.24 1.36 8.92
N THR A 97 -5.36 0.39 8.72
CA THR A 97 -5.72 -1.00 8.38
C THR A 97 -6.54 -1.65 9.48
N GLU A 98 -6.09 -1.55 10.73
CA GLU A 98 -6.81 -2.06 11.90
C GLU A 98 -8.20 -1.43 12.07
N VAL A 99 -8.30 -0.10 11.92
CA VAL A 99 -9.58 0.61 11.97
C VAL A 99 -10.50 0.15 10.83
N MET A 100 -9.98 -0.08 9.62
CA MET A 100 -10.77 -0.57 8.51
C MET A 100 -11.31 -1.98 8.78
N ILE A 101 -10.47 -2.88 9.26
CA ILE A 101 -10.83 -4.26 9.63
C ILE A 101 -11.90 -4.26 10.73
N ASP A 102 -11.69 -3.48 11.80
CA ASP A 102 -12.63 -3.36 12.91
C ASP A 102 -14.00 -2.87 12.42
N ARG A 103 -14.03 -1.88 11.54
CA ARG A 103 -15.29 -1.39 10.94
C ARG A 103 -15.96 -2.42 10.05
N MET A 104 -15.20 -3.17 9.26
CA MET A 104 -15.73 -4.25 8.44
C MET A 104 -16.34 -5.37 9.29
N PHE A 105 -15.76 -5.64 10.46
CA PHE A 105 -16.22 -6.68 11.38
C PHE A 105 -17.39 -6.24 12.27
N SER A 106 -17.35 -5.02 12.82
CA SER A 106 -18.26 -4.58 13.89
C SER A 106 -19.44 -3.74 13.43
N ALA A 107 -19.41 -3.18 12.21
CA ALA A 107 -20.48 -2.29 11.76
C ALA A 107 -21.83 -3.03 11.67
N PRO A 108 -22.92 -2.46 12.23
CA PRO A 108 -24.26 -3.00 12.04
C PRO A 108 -24.59 -3.13 10.56
N HIS A 109 -25.12 -4.28 10.15
CA HIS A 109 -25.43 -4.59 8.75
C HIS A 109 -24.22 -4.51 7.80
N SER A 110 -23.00 -4.74 8.31
CA SER A 110 -21.83 -4.91 7.46
C SER A 110 -22.09 -6.00 6.41
N PRO A 111 -21.82 -5.73 5.12
CA PRO A 111 -21.94 -6.75 4.08
C PRO A 111 -20.78 -7.76 4.12
N PHE A 112 -19.77 -7.52 4.98
CA PHE A 112 -18.60 -8.35 5.13
C PHE A 112 -18.80 -9.40 6.22
N HIS A 113 -18.42 -10.64 5.93
CA HIS A 113 -18.60 -11.78 6.82
C HIS A 113 -17.48 -12.83 6.61
N HIS A 114 -17.49 -13.88 7.42
CA HIS A 114 -16.46 -14.93 7.44
C HIS A 114 -15.02 -14.40 7.48
N PRO A 115 -14.65 -13.62 8.52
CA PRO A 115 -13.29 -13.12 8.64
C PRO A 115 -12.30 -14.26 8.80
N VAL A 116 -11.22 -14.20 8.04
CA VAL A 116 -10.07 -15.10 8.18
C VAL A 116 -8.82 -14.24 8.30
N HIS A 117 -8.01 -14.49 9.32
CA HIS A 117 -6.71 -13.86 9.48
C HIS A 117 -5.61 -14.91 9.25
N ARG A 118 -4.62 -14.54 8.45
CA ARG A 118 -3.44 -15.38 8.20
C ARG A 118 -2.21 -14.51 7.95
N GLU A 119 -1.04 -15.07 8.18
CA GLU A 119 0.23 -14.44 7.82
C GLU A 119 0.76 -15.05 6.51
N LEU A 120 1.13 -14.20 5.56
CA LEU A 120 1.82 -14.58 4.33
C LEU A 120 3.09 -13.76 4.22
N THR A 121 4.25 -14.41 4.12
CA THR A 121 5.56 -13.75 3.97
C THR A 121 5.84 -12.64 5.01
N GLY A 122 5.43 -12.85 6.28
CA GLY A 122 5.57 -11.85 7.34
C GLY A 122 4.54 -10.70 7.31
N ILE A 123 3.49 -10.81 6.47
CA ILE A 123 2.43 -9.81 6.32
C ILE A 123 1.12 -10.40 6.82
N ASN A 124 0.47 -9.69 7.74
CA ASN A 124 -0.87 -10.03 8.21
C ASN A 124 -1.90 -9.70 7.14
N ILE A 125 -2.59 -10.73 6.65
CA ILE A 125 -3.67 -10.63 5.67
C ILE A 125 -5.00 -10.92 6.36
N TYR A 126 -5.94 -9.99 6.23
CA TYR A 126 -7.31 -10.13 6.70
C TYR A 126 -8.21 -10.32 5.50
N GLN A 127 -8.91 -11.45 5.49
CA GLN A 127 -9.80 -11.84 4.42
C GLN A 127 -11.25 -11.74 4.89
N PHE A 128 -12.13 -11.26 4.01
CA PHE A 128 -13.58 -11.28 4.20
C PHE A 128 -14.27 -11.79 2.94
N GLN A 129 -15.51 -12.26 3.10
CA GLN A 129 -16.46 -12.45 2.01
C GLN A 129 -17.54 -11.38 2.09
N GLY A 130 -18.06 -10.95 0.94
CA GLY A 130 -19.17 -9.99 0.89
C GLY A 130 -19.45 -9.53 -0.54
N MET A 131 -20.69 -9.13 -0.82
CA MET A 131 -21.07 -8.56 -2.15
C MET A 131 -20.68 -9.46 -3.35
N GLY A 132 -20.66 -10.78 -3.17
CA GLY A 132 -20.23 -11.74 -4.20
C GLY A 132 -18.72 -11.77 -4.47
N GLN A 133 -17.91 -11.12 -3.64
CA GLN A 133 -16.46 -11.05 -3.75
C GLN A 133 -15.75 -11.56 -2.49
N ILE A 134 -14.48 -11.92 -2.68
CA ILE A 134 -13.51 -12.06 -1.61
C ILE A 134 -12.73 -10.76 -1.49
N HIS A 135 -12.46 -10.35 -0.26
CA HIS A 135 -11.74 -9.13 0.05
C HIS A 135 -10.48 -9.44 0.84
N TYR A 136 -9.35 -8.82 0.48
CA TYR A 136 -8.10 -8.90 1.25
C TYR A 136 -7.67 -7.51 1.68
N ILE A 137 -7.41 -7.38 2.98
CA ILE A 137 -7.01 -6.14 3.63
C ILE A 137 -5.68 -6.41 4.33
N PHE A 138 -4.68 -5.59 4.02
CA PHE A 138 -3.37 -5.66 4.65
C PHE A 138 -2.62 -4.34 4.50
N CYS A 139 -1.53 -4.19 5.24
CA CYS A 139 -0.57 -3.11 5.02
C CYS A 139 0.84 -3.66 4.86
N CYS A 140 1.65 -2.96 4.09
CA CYS A 140 3.08 -3.19 4.02
C CYS A 140 3.79 -1.83 3.93
N TYR A 141 4.78 -1.61 4.80
CA TYR A 141 5.41 -0.30 4.99
C TYR A 141 4.35 0.80 5.20
N ASP A 142 4.42 1.89 4.45
CA ASP A 142 3.49 3.03 4.46
C ASP A 142 2.26 2.82 3.57
N LEU A 143 2.02 1.62 3.04
CA LEU A 143 0.93 1.34 2.11
C LEU A 143 -0.16 0.47 2.76
N VAL A 144 -1.42 0.85 2.54
CA VAL A 144 -2.62 0.08 2.87
C VAL A 144 -3.22 -0.47 1.58
N TYR A 145 -3.55 -1.75 1.58
CA TYR A 145 -4.11 -2.47 0.45
C TYR A 145 -5.52 -2.95 0.79
N TRP A 146 -6.44 -2.74 -0.14
CA TRP A 146 -7.73 -3.39 -0.18
C TRP A 146 -7.98 -3.97 -1.57
N ILE A 147 -7.98 -5.30 -1.65
CA ILE A 147 -8.26 -6.06 -2.85
C ILE A 147 -9.69 -6.58 -2.76
N SER A 148 -10.45 -6.50 -3.85
CA SER A 148 -11.73 -7.17 -4.02
C SER A 148 -11.72 -7.94 -5.33
N ALA A 149 -12.10 -9.21 -5.31
CA ALA A 149 -12.05 -10.07 -6.49
C ALA A 149 -13.18 -11.11 -6.47
N VAL A 150 -13.54 -11.64 -7.63
CA VAL A 150 -14.37 -12.86 -7.66
C VAL A 150 -13.64 -14.00 -6.94
N PRO A 151 -14.32 -14.88 -6.18
CA PRO A 151 -13.66 -15.82 -5.27
C PRO A 151 -12.57 -16.69 -5.90
N HIS A 152 -12.79 -17.19 -7.12
CA HIS A 152 -11.83 -18.07 -7.81
C HIS A 152 -10.57 -17.34 -8.33
N GLN A 153 -10.56 -16.01 -8.36
CA GLN A 153 -9.40 -15.19 -8.78
C GLN A 153 -8.67 -14.57 -7.59
N GLY A 154 -9.25 -14.61 -6.38
CA GLY A 154 -8.78 -13.83 -5.25
C GLY A 154 -7.33 -14.08 -4.86
N GLU A 155 -6.92 -15.34 -4.75
CA GLU A 155 -5.54 -15.70 -4.35
C GLU A 155 -4.51 -15.21 -5.38
N ILE A 156 -4.79 -15.40 -6.68
CA ILE A 156 -3.89 -14.96 -7.76
C ILE A 156 -3.72 -13.44 -7.73
N VAL A 157 -4.82 -12.69 -7.53
CA VAL A 157 -4.75 -11.22 -7.40
C VAL A 157 -3.99 -10.83 -6.13
N LEU A 158 -4.26 -11.46 -4.99
CA LEU A 158 -3.51 -11.20 -3.75
C LEU A 158 -2.00 -11.38 -3.96
N HIS A 159 -1.58 -12.50 -4.52
CA HIS A 159 -0.17 -12.82 -4.73
C HIS A 159 0.54 -11.82 -5.65
N ALA A 160 -0.15 -11.25 -6.64
CA ALA A 160 0.41 -10.22 -7.52
C ALA A 160 0.69 -8.88 -6.81
N PHE A 161 0.10 -8.65 -5.63
CA PHE A 161 0.28 -7.43 -4.84
C PHE A 161 1.02 -7.64 -3.52
N LEU A 162 1.35 -8.89 -3.16
CA LEU A 162 2.28 -9.13 -2.07
C LEU A 162 3.68 -8.67 -2.53
N PRO A 163 4.41 -7.91 -1.70
CA PRO A 163 5.80 -7.58 -2.01
C PRO A 163 6.57 -8.89 -2.13
N GLU A 164 7.40 -9.00 -3.16
CA GLU A 164 8.29 -10.16 -3.31
C GLU A 164 9.08 -10.32 -2.01
N GLY A 165 8.99 -11.52 -1.42
CA GLY A 165 9.77 -11.85 -0.24
C GLY A 165 11.24 -11.63 -0.57
N LYS A 166 11.86 -10.62 0.06
CA LYS A 166 13.31 -10.53 0.08
C LYS A 166 13.82 -11.82 0.73
N LYS A 167 14.32 -12.74 -0.09
CA LYS A 167 15.26 -13.76 0.36
C LYS A 167 16.53 -13.09 0.82
#